data_AF-A0A7Y3UDJ2-F1
#
_entry.id   AF-A0A7Y3UDJ2-F1
#
_cell.length_a   1.000
_cell.length_b   1.000
_cell.length_c   1.000
_cell.angle_alpha   90.00
_cell.angle_beta   90.00
_cell.angle_gamma   90.00
#
_symmetry.space_group_name_H-M   'P 1'
#
loop_
_entity.id
_entity.type
_entity.pdbx_description
1 polymer ?
#
loop_
_entity_poly.entity_id
_entity_poly.type
_entity_poly.pdbx_seq_one_letter_code
_entity_poly.pdbx_strand_id
1 'polypeptide(L)'
;MRDSVTGEPIVRDVLLRDDIYPGPHTGPAEDILVRWREDIVIHGVQMPEGFEMPAEEDELSVMPGEDPRVISGDHQIHGVFVGVGNPFAGVGQVPQGNMNLLDMTPTILHLRGLAIPTAMDGKVLTSAMNDQWLASNPVQTTEVSGIQPTADGSDDGDPSDFDPEEQKVLEERLRSLGYIE
;
A
#
# COMPACT_ATOMS: atom_id res chain seq x y z
N MET A 1 7.46 24.53 -2.95
CA MET A 1 6.20 24.95 -2.29
C MET A 1 6.46 25.24 -0.82
N ARG A 2 5.64 26.08 -0.19
CA ARG A 2 5.76 26.48 1.21
C ARG A 2 4.43 26.34 1.94
N ASP A 3 4.51 26.15 3.25
CA ASP A 3 3.36 26.16 4.13
C ASP A 3 2.74 27.56 4.18
N SER A 4 1.40 27.65 4.12
CA SER A 4 0.66 28.91 4.06
C SER A 4 0.70 29.73 5.35
N VAL A 5 1.00 29.10 6.49
CA VAL A 5 0.99 29.73 7.82
C VAL A 5 2.41 30.01 8.31
N THR A 6 3.26 29.00 8.28
CA THR A 6 4.64 29.04 8.81
C THR A 6 5.66 29.52 7.79
N GLY A 7 5.35 29.42 6.49
CA GLY A 7 6.27 29.75 5.40
C GLY A 7 7.42 28.74 5.22
N GLU A 8 7.44 27.64 5.98
CA GLU A 8 8.47 26.60 5.83
C GLU A 8 8.36 25.87 4.49
N PRO A 9 9.47 25.36 3.92
CA PRO A 9 9.41 24.44 2.80
C PRO A 9 8.69 23.14 3.20
N ILE A 10 7.75 22.68 2.35
CA ILE A 10 6.91 21.50 2.63
C ILE A 10 7.18 20.29 1.73
N VAL A 11 7.97 20.46 0.66
CA VAL A 11 8.38 19.37 -0.22
C VAL A 11 9.67 18.76 0.33
N ARG A 12 9.67 17.44 0.52
CA ARG A 12 10.84 16.67 0.92
C ARG A 12 11.64 16.23 -0.30
N ASP A 13 10.99 15.47 -1.18
CA ASP A 13 11.60 14.89 -2.38
C ASP A 13 10.67 15.05 -3.58
N VAL A 14 11.24 15.13 -4.78
CA VAL A 14 10.52 14.99 -6.05
C VAL A 14 11.15 13.81 -6.76
N LEU A 15 10.35 12.80 -7.05
CA LEU A 15 10.82 11.48 -7.47
C LEU A 15 10.27 11.18 -8.85
N LEU A 16 11.12 10.62 -9.70
CA LEU A 16 10.68 10.08 -10.97
C LEU A 16 10.17 8.66 -10.75
N ARG A 17 9.10 8.33 -11.46
CA ARG A 17 8.52 6.98 -11.52
C ARG A 17 9.58 5.88 -11.67
N ASP A 18 10.44 6.06 -12.66
CA ASP A 18 11.43 5.05 -13.07
C ASP A 18 12.52 4.84 -12.01
N ASP A 19 12.67 5.76 -11.05
CA ASP A 19 13.61 5.64 -9.94
C ASP A 19 13.02 4.87 -8.74
N ILE A 20 11.69 4.79 -8.62
CA ILE A 20 11.02 4.29 -7.40
C ILE A 20 10.15 3.05 -7.62
N TYR A 21 9.65 2.83 -8.84
CA TYR A 21 8.83 1.68 -9.18
C TYR A 21 9.60 0.73 -10.11
N PRO A 22 9.99 -0.46 -9.63
CA PRO A 22 10.54 -1.49 -10.49
C PRO A 22 9.44 -2.34 -11.12
N GLY A 23 9.70 -2.86 -12.31
CA GLY A 23 8.92 -3.95 -12.90
C GLY A 23 8.01 -3.53 -14.07
N PRO A 24 7.31 -4.51 -14.66
CA PRO A 24 6.61 -4.34 -15.95
C PRO A 24 5.38 -3.41 -15.87
N HIS A 25 4.79 -3.26 -14.69
CA HIS A 25 3.62 -2.42 -14.46
C HIS A 25 3.98 -0.97 -14.06
N THR A 26 5.21 -0.55 -14.33
CA THR A 26 5.63 0.82 -14.05
C THR A 26 4.91 1.82 -14.97
N GLY A 27 4.65 1.46 -16.23
CA GLY A 27 4.11 2.38 -17.25
C GLY A 27 2.87 3.20 -16.84
N PRO A 28 1.86 2.62 -16.18
CA PRO A 28 0.68 3.35 -15.72
C PRO A 28 0.90 4.34 -14.58
N ALA A 29 2.00 4.26 -13.82
CA ALA A 29 2.23 5.16 -12.70
C ALA A 29 2.51 6.60 -13.17
N GLU A 30 2.32 7.57 -12.29
CA GLU A 30 2.52 8.99 -12.57
C GLU A 30 4.00 9.31 -12.81
N ASP A 31 4.33 10.15 -13.80
CA ASP A 31 5.73 10.45 -14.14
C ASP A 31 6.53 11.06 -12.97
N ILE A 32 5.85 11.82 -12.09
CA ILE A 32 6.44 12.51 -10.95
C ILE A 32 5.61 12.27 -9.70
N LEU A 33 6.27 11.83 -8.64
CA LEU A 33 5.72 11.79 -7.29
C LEU A 33 6.35 12.91 -6.45
N VAL A 34 5.52 13.78 -5.87
CA VAL A 34 5.96 14.77 -4.88
C VAL A 34 5.79 14.18 -3.49
N ARG A 35 6.90 14.00 -2.77
CA ARG A 35 6.88 13.57 -1.37
C ARG A 35 6.89 14.78 -0.47
N TRP A 36 5.85 14.90 0.35
CA TRP A 36 5.75 15.96 1.36
C TRP A 36 6.65 15.68 2.56
N ARG A 37 6.96 16.73 3.32
CA ARG A 37 7.62 16.60 4.62
C ARG A 37 6.63 16.04 5.63
N GLU A 38 7.05 14.99 6.32
CA GLU A 38 6.27 14.31 7.36
C GLU A 38 6.71 14.73 8.77
N ASP A 39 7.81 15.48 8.89
CA ASP A 39 8.37 15.94 10.17
C ASP A 39 7.75 17.26 10.68
N ILE A 40 6.78 17.81 9.93
CA ILE A 40 6.07 19.05 10.24
C ILE A 40 4.57 18.91 9.99
N VAL A 41 3.77 19.78 10.62
CA VAL A 41 2.36 19.96 10.28
C VAL A 41 2.26 20.91 9.09
N ILE A 42 1.62 20.45 8.02
CA ILE A 42 1.31 21.27 6.84
C ILE A 42 -0.12 21.82 7.00
N HIS A 43 -0.22 23.11 7.26
CA HIS A 43 -1.49 23.83 7.48
C HIS A 43 -2.16 24.22 6.17
N GLY A 44 -1.40 24.17 5.08
CA GLY A 44 -1.87 24.43 3.73
C GLY A 44 -0.75 24.82 2.79
N VAL A 45 -1.03 24.76 1.49
CA VAL A 45 -0.04 25.12 0.48
C VAL A 45 -0.19 26.60 0.13
N GLN A 46 0.90 27.37 0.27
CA GLN A 46 0.94 28.75 -0.19
C GLN A 46 0.79 28.79 -1.71
N MET A 47 -0.27 29.46 -2.19
CA MET A 47 -0.53 29.63 -3.60
C MET A 47 0.35 30.73 -4.23
N PRO A 48 0.72 30.61 -5.52
CA PRO A 48 1.42 31.67 -6.24
C PRO A 48 0.59 32.95 -6.32
N GLU A 49 1.27 34.09 -6.41
CA GLU A 49 0.63 35.38 -6.62
C GLU A 49 -0.13 35.38 -7.97
N GLY A 50 -1.42 35.76 -7.93
CA GLY A 50 -2.30 35.73 -9.10
C GLY A 50 -3.02 34.40 -9.36
N PHE A 51 -2.84 33.39 -8.50
CA PHE A 51 -3.64 32.16 -8.54
C PHE A 51 -4.94 32.38 -7.77
N GLU A 52 -6.06 32.50 -8.49
CA GLU A 52 -7.40 32.56 -7.91
C GLU A 52 -7.97 31.14 -7.78
N MET A 53 -8.40 30.78 -6.57
CA MET A 53 -9.17 29.56 -6.36
C MET A 53 -10.52 29.69 -7.08
N PRO A 54 -11.09 28.59 -7.61
CA PRO A 54 -12.48 28.59 -8.06
C PRO A 54 -13.37 29.15 -6.95
N ALA A 55 -14.23 30.11 -7.29
CA ALA A 55 -15.05 30.84 -6.31
C ALA A 55 -16.10 29.97 -5.59
N GLU A 56 -16.32 28.74 -6.07
CA GLU A 56 -17.25 27.79 -5.48
C GLU A 56 -16.52 26.95 -4.42
N GLU A 57 -16.38 27.53 -3.21
CA GLU A 57 -15.76 26.88 -2.04
C GLU A 57 -16.39 25.52 -1.70
N ASP A 58 -17.66 25.31 -2.06
CA ASP A 58 -18.42 24.08 -1.84
C ASP A 58 -17.99 22.90 -2.73
N GLU A 59 -17.27 23.13 -3.84
CA GLU A 59 -16.81 22.03 -4.72
C GLU A 59 -15.42 21.50 -4.34
N LEU A 60 -14.66 22.24 -3.55
CA LEU A 60 -13.26 21.91 -3.22
C LEU A 60 -13.09 21.15 -1.91
N SER A 61 -14.05 21.29 -1.00
CA SER A 61 -14.02 20.59 0.29
C SER A 61 -15.01 19.45 0.28
N VAL A 62 -14.51 18.23 0.43
CA VAL A 62 -15.35 17.02 0.51
C VAL A 62 -16.19 17.03 1.81
N MET A 63 -15.86 17.89 2.77
CA MET A 63 -16.56 18.05 4.05
C MET A 63 -17.04 19.49 4.25
N PRO A 64 -18.36 19.73 4.40
CA PRO A 64 -18.90 21.06 4.66
C PRO A 64 -18.30 21.70 5.92
N GLY A 65 -17.73 22.90 5.78
CA GLY A 65 -17.15 23.67 6.88
C GLY A 65 -15.65 23.44 7.13
N GLU A 66 -15.00 22.55 6.36
CA GLU A 66 -13.54 22.47 6.33
C GLU A 66 -12.98 23.45 5.30
N ASP A 67 -11.95 24.19 5.70
CA ASP A 67 -11.17 25.02 4.78
C ASP A 67 -10.38 24.07 3.84
N PRO A 68 -10.64 24.05 2.52
CA PRO A 68 -9.97 23.15 1.58
C PRO A 68 -8.46 23.42 1.49
N ARG A 69 -7.98 24.52 2.07
CA ARG A 69 -6.56 24.83 2.19
C ARG A 69 -5.90 24.07 3.34
N VAL A 70 -6.66 23.51 4.28
CA VAL A 70 -6.14 22.85 5.49
C VAL A 70 -6.10 21.35 5.29
N ILE A 71 -4.92 20.75 5.46
CA ILE A 71 -4.74 19.29 5.48
C ILE A 71 -4.93 18.83 6.94
N SER A 72 -6.10 18.27 7.25
CA SER A 72 -6.45 17.82 8.61
C SER A 72 -5.85 16.45 8.97
N GLY A 73 -5.32 15.73 7.99
CA GLY A 73 -4.57 14.48 8.15
C GLY A 73 -3.91 14.07 6.84
N ASP A 74 -2.75 13.42 6.94
CA ASP A 74 -2.04 12.84 5.80
C ASP A 74 -1.59 11.41 6.16
N HIS A 75 -1.32 10.62 5.13
CA HIS A 75 -0.77 9.28 5.29
C HIS A 75 0.69 9.36 5.79
N GLN A 76 1.15 8.28 6.43
CA GLN A 76 2.54 8.15 6.89
C GLN A 76 3.13 6.86 6.36
N ILE A 77 4.39 6.91 5.91
CA ILE A 77 5.09 5.70 5.43
C ILE A 77 5.39 4.70 6.55
N HIS A 78 5.34 5.13 7.81
CA HIS A 78 5.63 4.29 8.96
C HIS A 78 4.34 3.80 9.62
N GLY A 79 4.21 2.48 9.73
CA GLY A 79 3.12 1.83 10.45
C GLY A 79 3.52 1.39 11.86
N VAL A 80 2.53 0.86 12.59
CA VAL A 80 2.73 0.23 13.90
C VAL A 80 2.47 -1.27 13.77
N PHE A 81 3.41 -2.09 14.20
CA PHE A 81 3.27 -3.54 14.29
C PHE A 81 3.14 -3.98 15.74
N VAL A 82 2.16 -4.84 16.03
CA VAL A 82 1.97 -5.46 17.34
C VAL A 82 1.70 -6.95 17.15
N GLY A 83 2.65 -7.78 17.58
CA GLY A 83 2.50 -9.24 17.62
C GLY A 83 2.08 -9.71 19.01
N VAL A 84 0.98 -10.45 19.11
CA VAL A 84 0.50 -11.00 20.39
C VAL A 84 0.21 -12.49 20.24
N GLY A 85 0.71 -13.28 21.19
CA GLY A 85 0.45 -14.71 21.27
C GLY A 85 1.72 -15.54 21.38
N ASN A 86 1.55 -16.86 21.40
CA ASN A 86 2.65 -17.81 21.58
C ASN A 86 3.83 -17.64 20.59
N PRO A 87 3.62 -17.32 19.29
CA PRO A 87 4.72 -17.09 18.34
C PRO A 87 5.63 -15.92 18.73
N PHE A 88 5.08 -14.92 19.41
CA PHE A 88 5.75 -13.65 19.76
C PHE A 88 6.17 -13.60 21.24
N ALA A 89 5.87 -14.65 22.00
CA ALA A 89 6.11 -14.66 23.45
C ALA A 89 7.60 -14.52 23.76
N GLY A 90 7.95 -13.60 24.67
CA GLY A 90 9.33 -13.31 25.05
C GLY A 90 10.12 -12.51 24.01
N VAL A 91 9.54 -12.24 22.84
CA VAL A 91 10.13 -11.33 21.84
C VAL A 91 9.81 -9.91 22.26
N GLY A 92 10.84 -9.08 22.36
CA GLY A 92 10.73 -7.66 22.70
C GLY A 92 10.51 -6.79 21.47
N GLN A 93 11.13 -5.61 21.47
CA GLN A 93 11.12 -4.74 20.29
C GLN A 93 11.97 -5.32 19.17
N VAL A 94 11.41 -5.35 17.98
CA VAL A 94 12.15 -5.63 16.74
C VAL A 94 12.81 -4.33 16.29
N PRO A 95 14.12 -4.33 15.95
CA PRO A 95 14.80 -3.13 15.46
C PRO A 95 14.11 -2.51 14.24
N GLN A 96 14.07 -1.18 14.19
CA GLN A 96 13.55 -0.45 13.04
C GLN A 96 14.34 -0.82 11.77
N GLY A 97 13.64 -0.96 10.64
CA GLY A 97 14.22 -1.38 9.37
C GLY A 97 14.27 -2.89 9.13
N ASN A 98 13.97 -3.71 10.15
CA ASN A 98 13.87 -5.17 10.00
C ASN A 98 12.45 -5.66 9.65
N MET A 99 11.52 -4.74 9.35
CA MET A 99 10.14 -5.04 8.99
C MET A 99 9.72 -4.18 7.80
N ASN A 100 9.06 -4.82 6.83
CA ASN A 100 8.38 -4.16 5.73
C ASN A 100 6.88 -4.51 5.78
N LEU A 101 6.02 -3.62 5.29
CA LEU A 101 4.59 -3.90 5.16
C LEU A 101 4.33 -5.17 4.32
N LEU A 102 5.12 -5.40 3.27
CA LEU A 102 5.01 -6.58 2.40
C LEU A 102 5.28 -7.90 3.15
N ASP A 103 6.00 -7.86 4.27
CA ASP A 103 6.29 -9.03 5.10
C ASP A 103 5.05 -9.54 5.87
N MET A 104 3.99 -8.74 5.96
CA MET A 104 2.79 -9.09 6.73
C MET A 104 2.06 -10.29 6.15
N THR A 105 1.83 -10.32 4.85
CA THR A 105 1.15 -11.43 4.18
C THR A 105 1.88 -12.77 4.36
N PRO A 106 3.18 -12.92 4.03
CA PRO A 106 3.89 -14.18 4.25
C PRO A 106 3.97 -14.56 5.73
N THR A 107 4.07 -13.57 6.64
CA THR A 107 4.00 -13.81 8.08
C THR A 107 2.65 -14.39 8.51
N ILE A 108 1.54 -13.85 8.02
CA ILE A 108 0.19 -14.35 8.32
C ILE A 108 0.01 -15.76 7.77
N LEU A 109 0.44 -16.03 6.54
CA LEU A 109 0.38 -17.37 5.95
C LEU A 109 1.16 -18.38 6.79
N HIS A 110 2.38 -18.03 7.21
CA HIS A 110 3.20 -18.85 8.07
C HIS A 110 2.51 -19.18 9.40
N LEU A 111 1.94 -18.17 10.06
CA LEU A 111 1.20 -18.35 11.32
C LEU A 111 -0.05 -19.24 11.16
N ARG A 112 -0.58 -19.33 9.95
CA ARG A 112 -1.71 -20.21 9.59
C ARG A 112 -1.27 -21.61 9.12
N GLY A 113 0.03 -21.90 9.12
CA GLY A 113 0.57 -23.18 8.66
C GLY A 113 0.46 -23.37 7.14
N LEU A 114 0.34 -22.29 6.37
CA LEU A 114 0.27 -22.31 4.92
C LEU A 114 1.65 -22.07 4.31
N ALA A 115 1.91 -22.70 3.16
CA ALA A 115 3.12 -22.46 2.39
C ALA A 115 3.09 -21.06 1.76
N ILE A 116 4.24 -20.40 1.74
CA ILE A 116 4.40 -19.05 1.19
C ILE A 116 4.75 -19.15 -0.30
N PRO A 117 3.97 -18.52 -1.19
CA PRO A 117 4.32 -18.39 -2.59
C PRO A 117 5.71 -17.75 -2.79
N THR A 118 6.57 -18.38 -3.60
CA THR A 118 7.91 -17.86 -3.94
C THR A 118 7.90 -16.55 -4.69
N ALA A 119 6.76 -16.20 -5.31
CA ALA A 119 6.56 -14.95 -6.04
C ALA A 119 6.26 -13.73 -5.14
N MET A 120 6.12 -13.90 -3.82
CA MET A 120 5.93 -12.76 -2.92
C MET A 120 7.24 -12.01 -2.68
N ASP A 121 7.22 -10.68 -2.78
CA ASP A 121 8.38 -9.83 -2.47
C ASP A 121 8.73 -9.80 -0.97
N GLY A 122 7.70 -9.93 -0.11
CA GLY A 122 7.86 -9.97 1.33
C GLY A 122 8.36 -11.32 1.84
N LYS A 123 8.85 -11.33 3.08
CA LYS A 123 9.32 -12.54 3.78
C LYS A 123 8.64 -12.71 5.14
N VAL A 124 8.71 -13.90 5.71
CA VAL A 124 8.25 -14.12 7.09
C VAL A 124 9.08 -13.28 8.05
N LEU A 125 8.42 -12.54 8.95
CA LEU A 125 9.04 -11.76 10.02
C LEU A 125 9.56 -12.66 11.15
N THR A 126 10.53 -13.52 10.82
CA THR A 126 11.14 -14.44 11.79
C THR A 126 11.86 -13.69 12.91
N SER A 127 12.35 -12.48 12.65
CA SER A 127 12.93 -11.59 13.67
C SER A 127 11.94 -11.16 14.75
N ALA A 128 10.63 -11.27 14.49
CA ALA A 128 9.57 -10.99 15.45
C ALA A 128 9.09 -12.26 16.18
N MET A 129 9.58 -13.45 15.81
CA MET A 129 9.11 -14.73 16.38
C MET A 129 10.16 -15.34 17.30
N ASN A 130 9.71 -16.06 18.32
CA ASN A 130 10.64 -16.78 19.19
C ASN A 130 11.16 -18.06 18.52
N ASP A 131 12.37 -18.46 18.92
CA ASP A 131 13.07 -19.62 18.36
C ASP A 131 12.28 -20.93 18.54
N GLN A 132 11.54 -21.08 19.64
CA GLN A 132 10.76 -22.28 19.91
C GLN A 132 9.62 -22.45 18.89
N TRP A 133 8.95 -21.35 18.53
CA TRP A 133 7.92 -21.35 17.50
C TRP A 133 8.50 -21.72 16.14
N LEU A 134 9.60 -21.08 15.75
CA LEU A 134 10.26 -21.30 14.46
C LEU A 134 10.81 -22.73 14.32
N ALA A 135 11.30 -23.32 15.42
CA ALA A 135 11.74 -24.72 15.45
C ALA A 135 10.57 -25.70 15.27
N SER A 136 9.39 -25.38 15.81
CA SER A 136 8.21 -26.26 15.74
C SER A 136 7.39 -26.04 14.47
N ASN A 137 7.50 -24.86 13.86
CA ASN A 137 6.81 -24.44 12.65
C ASN A 137 7.86 -23.93 11.67
N PRO A 138 8.55 -24.79 10.92
CA PRO A 138 9.50 -24.35 9.91
C PRO A 138 8.77 -23.66 8.76
N VAL A 139 9.33 -22.55 8.28
CA VAL A 139 8.82 -21.82 7.11
C VAL A 139 8.77 -22.76 5.90
N GLN A 140 7.61 -22.82 5.24
CA GLN A 140 7.39 -23.63 4.04
C GLN A 140 7.15 -22.70 2.85
N THR A 141 7.73 -23.00 1.70
CA THR A 141 7.51 -22.26 0.46
C THR A 141 6.85 -23.13 -0.59
N THR A 142 6.12 -22.52 -1.51
CA THR A 142 5.55 -23.20 -2.67
C THR A 142 5.81 -22.39 -3.93
N GLU A 143 6.13 -23.08 -5.01
CA GLU A 143 6.15 -22.45 -6.33
C GLU A 143 4.73 -22.07 -6.74
N VAL A 144 4.62 -20.96 -7.48
CA VAL A 144 3.37 -20.53 -8.08
C VAL A 144 3.38 -20.96 -9.54
N SER A 145 2.44 -21.83 -9.90
CA SER A 145 2.17 -22.19 -11.28
C SER A 145 0.96 -21.39 -11.75
N GLY A 146 1.12 -20.52 -12.76
CA GLY A 146 -0.04 -19.93 -13.47
C GLY A 146 -0.23 -18.42 -13.37
N ILE A 147 0.66 -17.65 -12.75
CA ILE A 147 0.66 -16.19 -12.93
C ILE A 147 1.51 -15.90 -14.17
N GLN A 148 0.88 -15.92 -15.35
CA GLN A 148 1.49 -15.34 -16.54
C GLN A 148 1.36 -13.82 -16.40
N PRO A 149 2.47 -13.05 -16.40
CA PRO A 149 2.38 -11.61 -16.51
C PRO A 149 1.71 -11.31 -17.85
N THR A 150 0.53 -10.68 -17.83
CA THR A 150 0.00 -10.06 -19.04
C THR A 150 1.00 -8.98 -19.46
N ALA A 151 1.46 -9.06 -20.71
CA ALA A 151 2.58 -8.26 -21.19
C ALA A 151 2.22 -6.77 -21.37
N ASP A 152 0.95 -6.43 -21.19
CA ASP A 152 0.37 -5.11 -21.26
C ASP A 152 -0.28 -4.80 -19.90
N GLY A 153 0.14 -3.73 -19.25
CA GLY A 153 -0.51 -3.22 -18.03
C GLY A 153 -1.94 -2.70 -18.25
N SER A 154 -2.69 -3.24 -19.22
CA SER A 154 -4.11 -3.07 -19.43
C SER A 154 -4.86 -4.22 -18.74
N ASP A 155 -4.89 -4.19 -17.41
CA ASP A 155 -5.93 -4.90 -16.66
C ASP A 155 -7.13 -3.97 -16.48
N ASP A 156 -7.67 -3.50 -17.61
CA ASP A 156 -9.13 -3.51 -17.76
C ASP A 156 -9.42 -4.91 -18.29
N GLY A 157 -9.38 -5.95 -17.44
CA GLY A 157 -9.67 -7.31 -17.85
C GLY A 157 -10.98 -7.32 -18.65
N ASP A 158 -10.87 -7.43 -19.98
CA ASP A 158 -12.03 -7.51 -20.84
C ASP A 158 -12.70 -8.84 -20.45
N PRO A 159 -14.00 -8.83 -20.07
CA PRO A 159 -14.73 -10.07 -19.83
C PRO A 159 -14.58 -11.10 -20.95
N SER A 160 -14.15 -10.69 -22.15
CA SER A 160 -13.82 -11.57 -23.27
C SER A 160 -12.61 -12.49 -23.09
N ASP A 161 -11.72 -12.22 -22.13
CA ASP A 161 -10.50 -13.02 -21.90
C ASP A 161 -10.75 -14.30 -21.09
N PHE A 162 -11.96 -14.44 -20.52
CA PHE A 162 -12.40 -15.66 -19.86
C PHE A 162 -13.05 -16.62 -20.86
N ASP A 163 -12.69 -17.90 -20.80
CA ASP A 163 -13.51 -18.92 -21.44
C ASP A 163 -14.91 -18.92 -20.77
N PRO A 164 -16.01 -19.11 -21.51
CA PRO A 164 -17.38 -19.14 -20.97
C PRO A 164 -17.58 -19.89 -19.65
N GLU A 165 -16.84 -20.97 -19.38
CA GLU A 165 -16.90 -21.68 -18.10
C GLU A 165 -16.23 -20.90 -16.96
N GLU A 166 -15.09 -20.24 -17.22
CA GLU A 166 -14.41 -19.40 -16.23
C GLU A 166 -15.22 -18.16 -15.90
N GLN A 167 -15.85 -17.54 -16.92
CA GLN A 167 -16.74 -16.39 -16.74
C GLN A 167 -17.92 -16.75 -15.82
N LYS A 168 -18.53 -17.93 -16.03
CA LYS A 168 -19.64 -18.40 -15.20
C LYS A 168 -19.21 -18.66 -13.75
N VAL A 169 -18.03 -19.25 -13.54
CA VAL A 169 -17.49 -19.46 -12.19
C VAL A 169 -17.18 -18.13 -11.50
N LEU A 170 -16.66 -17.16 -12.24
CA LEU A 170 -16.41 -15.80 -11.74
C LEU A 170 -17.72 -15.12 -11.33
N GLU A 171 -18.75 -15.15 -12.19
CA GLU A 171 -20.08 -14.60 -11.90
C GLU A 171 -20.71 -15.26 -10.66
N GLU A 172 -20.66 -16.59 -10.54
CA GLU A 172 -21.18 -17.31 -9.37
C GLU A 172 -20.46 -16.89 -8.07
N ARG A 173 -19.14 -16.70 -8.12
CA ARG A 173 -18.35 -16.19 -6.98
C ARG A 173 -18.72 -14.76 -6.64
N LEU A 174 -18.80 -13.87 -7.63
CA LEU A 174 -19.15 -12.46 -7.42
C LEU A 174 -20.56 -12.31 -6.87
N ARG A 175 -21.51 -13.10 -7.37
CA ARG A 175 -22.89 -13.18 -6.85
C ARG A 175 -22.94 -13.70 -5.41
N SER A 176 -22.16 -14.73 -5.09
CA SER A 176 -22.06 -15.27 -3.71
C SER A 176 -21.46 -14.27 -2.71
N LEU A 177 -20.59 -13.38 -3.20
CA LEU A 177 -19.99 -12.29 -2.43
C LEU A 177 -20.86 -11.03 -2.39
N GLY A 178 -21.95 -10.97 -3.17
CA GLY A 178 -22.89 -9.84 -3.20
C GLY A 178 -22.48 -8.68 -4.09
N TYR A 179 -21.53 -8.87 -5.01
CA TYR A 179 -21.08 -7.82 -5.93
C TYR A 179 -22.01 -7.62 -7.14
N ILE A 180 -22.80 -8.64 -7.50
CA ILE A 180 -23.74 -8.62 -8.64
C ILE A 180 -25.04 -9.35 -8.28
N GLU A 181 -26.18 -8.86 -8.80
CA GLU A 181 -27.54 -9.37 -8.56
C GLU A 181 -28.05 -10.35 -9.63
#